data_AF-A0A7S2SJ26-F1
#
_entry.id   AF-A0A7S2SJ26-F1
#
_cell.length_a   1.000
_cell.length_b   1.000
_cell.length_c   1.000
_cell.angle_alpha   90.00
_cell.angle_beta   90.00
_cell.angle_gamma   90.00
#
_symmetry.space_group_name_H-M   'P 1'
#
loop_
_entity.id
_entity.type
_entity.pdbx_description
1 polymer ?
#
loop_
_entity_poly.entity_id
_entity_poly.type
_entity_poly.pdbx_seq_one_letter_code
_entity_poly.pdbx_strand_id
1 'polypeptide(L)'
;MKARIGQYQEIYSDFGRERSAAIAFHMNKLKSLLIPTTVSKMTFFSLAQQQDFYDEKRQKEKFGGGIWSMLCNELQLTPAQKQQLLSMRFGIRQQRNNVAGCLRILKELDQRVKSNFESMAKQMDMVMSSISPVQQAKFLLWIERNQACSFMLNNMWNQSLSEEEAANNVTDEDLADSVSTNGMSDDGKGSVSTSNSGEDSYTTREVKKEANPAEDTPKVKPEIQQ
;
A
#
# COMPACT_ATOMS: atom_id res chain seq x y z
N MET A 1 -17.66 41.29 18.96
CA MET A 1 -16.22 41.15 19.28
C MET A 1 -15.78 39.68 19.25
N LYS A 2 -16.45 38.76 19.98
CA LYS A 2 -16.18 37.30 19.93
C LYS A 2 -16.19 36.69 18.51
N ALA A 3 -17.17 37.05 17.67
CA ALA A 3 -17.25 36.54 16.30
C ALA A 3 -16.08 36.97 15.40
N ARG A 4 -15.55 38.19 15.57
CA ARG A 4 -14.36 38.65 14.84
C ARG A 4 -13.08 37.95 15.32
N ILE A 5 -12.96 37.70 16.62
CA ILE A 5 -11.83 36.92 17.16
C ILE A 5 -11.87 35.48 16.64
N GLY A 6 -13.05 34.85 16.58
CA GLY A 6 -13.20 33.51 15.98
C GLY A 6 -12.86 33.46 14.49
N GLN A 7 -13.23 34.48 13.72
CA GLN A 7 -12.85 34.59 12.29
C GLN A 7 -11.34 34.77 12.10
N TYR A 8 -10.70 35.59 12.94
CA TYR A 8 -9.24 35.73 12.93
C TYR A 8 -8.54 34.46 13.42
N GLN A 9 -9.08 33.77 14.41
CA GLN A 9 -8.58 32.44 14.79
C GLN A 9 -8.67 31.47 13.62
N GLU A 10 -9.75 31.49 12.83
CA GLU A 10 -9.88 30.62 11.64
C GLU A 10 -8.89 30.96 10.52
N ILE A 11 -8.58 32.25 10.31
CA ILE A 11 -7.63 32.72 9.29
C ILE A 11 -6.17 32.42 9.68
N TYR A 12 -5.83 32.55 10.97
CA TYR A 12 -4.46 32.33 11.47
C TYR A 12 -4.23 30.93 12.04
N SER A 13 -5.26 30.10 12.04
CA SER A 13 -5.18 28.71 12.49
C SER A 13 -4.54 27.86 11.39
N ASP A 14 -3.37 27.30 11.68
CA ASP A 14 -2.75 26.27 10.84
C ASP A 14 -3.63 25.02 10.69
N PHE A 15 -4.63 24.85 11.56
CA PHE A 15 -5.66 23.81 11.53
C PHE A 15 -7.00 24.31 10.97
N GLY A 16 -6.96 25.41 10.21
CA GLY A 16 -8.13 26.05 9.63
C GLY A 16 -8.80 25.17 8.58
N ARG A 17 -10.08 25.45 8.31
CA ARG A 17 -10.91 24.65 7.39
C ARG A 17 -10.28 24.52 6.00
N GLU A 18 -9.66 25.60 5.51
CA GLU A 18 -9.02 25.62 4.19
C GLU A 18 -7.79 24.70 4.13
N ARG A 19 -6.89 24.81 5.11
CA ARG A 19 -5.66 24.00 5.15
C ARG A 19 -5.97 22.51 5.36
N SER A 20 -6.94 22.20 6.23
CA SER A 20 -7.44 20.83 6.41
C SER A 20 -8.09 20.28 5.12
N ALA A 21 -8.91 21.07 4.43
CA ALA A 21 -9.51 20.68 3.17
C ALA A 21 -8.47 20.44 2.06
N ALA A 22 -7.45 21.30 1.96
CA ALA A 22 -6.36 21.14 0.99
C ALA A 22 -5.58 19.84 1.22
N ILE A 23 -5.22 19.53 2.47
CA ILE A 23 -4.55 18.27 2.81
C ILE A 23 -5.43 17.08 2.46
N ALA A 24 -6.71 17.10 2.86
CA ALA A 24 -7.64 16.02 2.54
C ALA A 24 -7.78 15.82 1.03
N PHE A 25 -7.82 16.90 0.25
CA PHE A 25 -7.85 16.85 -1.20
C PHE A 25 -6.59 16.18 -1.77
N HIS A 26 -5.40 16.59 -1.34
CA HIS A 26 -4.14 16.02 -1.83
C HIS A 26 -3.96 14.55 -1.41
N MET A 27 -4.30 14.19 -0.17
CA MET A 27 -4.28 12.80 0.30
C MET A 27 -5.22 11.91 -0.52
N ASN A 28 -6.43 12.39 -0.80
CA ASN A 28 -7.38 11.66 -1.65
C ASN A 28 -6.88 11.54 -3.09
N LYS A 29 -6.23 12.58 -3.62
CA LYS A 29 -5.64 12.54 -4.96
C LYS A 29 -4.52 11.50 -5.03
N LEU A 30 -3.58 11.51 -4.08
CA LEU A 30 -2.52 10.50 -4.00
C LEU A 30 -3.08 9.08 -3.91
N LYS A 31 -4.11 8.88 -3.07
CA LYS A 31 -4.80 7.60 -2.95
C LYS A 31 -5.42 7.16 -4.28
N SER A 32 -6.06 8.09 -5.00
CA SER A 32 -6.70 7.79 -6.29
C SER A 32 -5.70 7.38 -7.37
N LEU A 33 -4.52 8.01 -7.39
CA LEU A 33 -3.46 7.73 -8.35
C LEU A 33 -2.75 6.40 -8.05
N LEU A 34 -2.69 6.02 -6.78
CA LEU A 34 -2.09 4.77 -6.34
C LEU A 34 -3.00 3.55 -6.59
N ILE A 35 -4.32 3.76 -6.69
CA ILE A 35 -5.26 2.70 -7.05
C ILE A 35 -5.05 2.33 -8.54
N PRO A 36 -4.74 1.07 -8.86
CA PRO A 36 -4.55 0.67 -10.24
C PRO A 36 -5.81 0.88 -11.09
N THR A 37 -5.64 1.15 -12.38
CA THR A 37 -6.74 1.26 -13.34
C THR A 37 -7.48 -0.08 -13.50
N THR A 38 -8.64 -0.07 -14.15
CA THR A 38 -9.43 -1.30 -14.40
C THR A 38 -8.62 -2.37 -15.13
N VAL A 39 -7.79 -1.96 -16.10
CA VAL A 39 -6.93 -2.90 -16.85
C VAL A 39 -5.92 -3.55 -15.91
N SER A 40 -5.16 -2.76 -15.15
CA SER A 40 -4.19 -3.29 -14.20
C SER A 40 -4.85 -4.15 -13.10
N LYS A 41 -6.05 -3.78 -12.64
CA LYS A 41 -6.83 -4.59 -11.70
C LYS A 41 -7.20 -5.94 -12.28
N MET A 42 -7.68 -5.99 -13.53
CA MET A 42 -8.02 -7.25 -14.19
C MET A 42 -6.77 -8.13 -14.42
N THR A 43 -5.65 -7.54 -14.81
CA THR A 43 -4.37 -8.26 -14.95
C THR A 43 -3.91 -8.84 -13.62
N PHE A 44 -3.86 -8.00 -12.57
CA PHE A 44 -3.47 -8.44 -11.24
C PHE A 44 -4.43 -9.47 -10.67
N PHE A 45 -5.73 -9.29 -10.86
CA PHE A 45 -6.73 -10.25 -10.41
C PHE A 45 -6.57 -11.58 -11.12
N SER A 46 -6.48 -11.59 -12.46
CA SER A 46 -6.40 -12.83 -13.25
C SER A 46 -5.14 -13.63 -12.97
N LEU A 47 -4.02 -12.97 -12.62
CA LEU A 47 -2.73 -13.61 -12.39
C LEU A 47 -2.41 -13.85 -10.90
N ALA A 48 -3.14 -13.24 -9.96
CA ALA A 48 -2.93 -13.46 -8.53
C ALA A 48 -3.70 -14.68 -7.95
N GLN A 49 -4.55 -15.35 -8.73
CA GLN A 49 -5.42 -16.44 -8.26
C GLN A 49 -4.64 -17.69 -7.84
N GLN A 50 -5.32 -18.67 -7.22
CA GLN A 50 -4.73 -19.95 -6.82
C GLN A 50 -4.60 -20.93 -7.99
N GLN A 51 -3.83 -22.00 -7.84
CA GLN A 51 -3.55 -22.94 -8.93
C GLN A 51 -4.81 -23.52 -9.57
N ASP A 52 -5.82 -23.82 -8.75
CA ASP A 52 -7.15 -24.27 -9.14
C ASP A 52 -7.85 -23.38 -10.18
N PHE A 53 -7.50 -22.09 -10.21
CA PHE A 53 -8.06 -21.14 -11.15
C PHE A 53 -7.53 -21.30 -12.58
N TYR A 54 -6.36 -21.90 -12.76
CA TYR A 54 -5.71 -22.08 -14.06
C TYR A 54 -5.90 -23.48 -14.63
N ASP A 55 -6.47 -24.40 -13.85
CA ASP A 55 -6.78 -25.76 -14.28
C ASP A 55 -8.05 -25.77 -15.14
N GLU A 56 -7.85 -25.68 -16.46
CA GLU A 56 -8.93 -25.64 -17.46
C GLU A 56 -9.80 -26.90 -17.41
N LYS A 57 -9.24 -28.07 -17.09
CA LYS A 57 -10.01 -29.33 -17.04
C LYS A 57 -10.96 -29.32 -15.85
N ARG A 58 -10.42 -29.01 -14.67
CA ARG A 58 -11.19 -28.98 -13.42
C ARG A 58 -12.22 -27.85 -13.38
N GLN A 59 -11.94 -26.70 -13.98
CA GLN A 59 -12.93 -25.62 -14.13
C GLN A 59 -14.07 -25.97 -15.08
N LYS A 60 -13.77 -26.66 -16.19
CA LYS A 60 -14.79 -27.08 -17.16
C LYS A 60 -15.76 -28.08 -16.53
N GLU A 61 -15.27 -28.98 -15.70
CA GLU A 61 -16.09 -29.97 -14.98
C GLU A 61 -16.96 -29.35 -13.87
N LYS A 62 -16.45 -28.37 -13.10
CA LYS A 62 -17.17 -27.80 -11.95
C LYS A 62 -18.09 -26.63 -12.28
N PHE A 63 -17.74 -25.80 -13.26
CA PHE A 63 -18.39 -24.51 -13.48
C PHE A 63 -18.76 -24.24 -14.94
N GLY A 64 -18.58 -25.22 -15.84
CA GLY A 64 -18.80 -25.03 -17.28
C GLY A 64 -17.73 -24.17 -17.97
N GLY A 65 -16.62 -23.90 -17.29
CA GLY A 65 -15.54 -23.01 -17.72
C GLY A 65 -15.26 -21.92 -16.67
N GLY A 66 -14.03 -21.39 -16.65
CA GLY A 66 -13.67 -20.27 -15.75
C GLY A 66 -13.05 -19.10 -16.48
N ILE A 67 -12.91 -17.98 -15.76
CA ILE A 67 -12.46 -16.68 -16.32
C ILE A 67 -11.12 -16.81 -17.04
N TRP A 68 -10.20 -17.63 -16.52
CA TRP A 68 -8.93 -17.92 -17.18
C TRP A 68 -9.10 -18.58 -18.55
N SER A 69 -9.96 -19.60 -18.65
CA SER A 69 -10.24 -20.29 -19.92
C SER A 69 -10.93 -19.35 -20.91
N MET A 70 -11.88 -18.52 -20.44
CA MET A 70 -12.53 -17.50 -21.26
C MET A 70 -11.52 -16.50 -21.83
N LEU A 71 -10.61 -15.97 -20.98
CA LEU A 71 -9.54 -15.07 -21.42
C LEU A 71 -8.58 -15.75 -22.41
N CYS A 72 -8.20 -16.99 -22.16
CA CYS A 72 -7.32 -17.74 -23.06
C CYS A 72 -7.95 -17.97 -24.44
N ASN A 73 -9.26 -18.22 -24.49
CA ASN A 73 -9.99 -18.43 -25.73
C ASN A 73 -10.18 -17.12 -26.49
N GLU A 74 -10.58 -16.06 -25.81
CA GLU A 74 -10.82 -14.74 -26.42
C GLU A 74 -9.51 -14.14 -26.99
N LEU A 75 -8.41 -14.28 -26.24
CA LEU A 75 -7.09 -13.78 -26.63
C LEU A 75 -6.28 -14.77 -27.46
N GLN A 76 -6.80 -15.98 -27.69
CA GLN A 76 -6.15 -17.06 -28.43
C GLN A 76 -4.70 -17.33 -27.97
N LEU A 77 -4.49 -17.44 -26.65
CA LEU A 77 -3.15 -17.58 -26.06
C LEU A 77 -2.51 -18.94 -26.38
N THR A 78 -1.28 -18.91 -26.88
CA THR A 78 -0.49 -20.13 -27.12
C THR A 78 -0.04 -20.78 -25.80
N PRO A 79 0.25 -22.10 -25.77
CA PRO A 79 0.73 -22.77 -24.56
C PRO A 79 2.00 -22.13 -23.95
N ALA A 80 2.93 -21.68 -24.79
CA ALA A 80 4.14 -20.99 -24.36
C ALA A 80 3.82 -19.64 -23.67
N GLN A 81 2.91 -18.85 -24.25
CA GLN A 81 2.45 -17.60 -23.64
C GLN A 81 1.71 -17.84 -22.31
N LYS A 82 0.88 -18.88 -22.23
CA LYS A 82 0.22 -19.27 -20.97
C LYS A 82 1.26 -19.57 -19.88
N GLN A 83 2.28 -20.37 -20.20
CA GLN A 83 3.35 -20.69 -19.24
C GLN A 83 4.11 -19.45 -18.79
N GLN A 84 4.41 -18.52 -19.70
CA GLN A 84 5.05 -17.24 -19.37
C GLN A 84 4.17 -16.35 -18.48
N LEU A 85 2.87 -16.27 -18.72
CA LEU A 85 1.94 -15.55 -17.85
C LEU A 85 1.90 -16.16 -16.45
N LEU A 86 1.93 -17.49 -16.35
CA LEU A 86 1.94 -18.21 -15.08
C LEU A 86 3.26 -18.01 -14.30
N SER A 87 4.41 -17.85 -14.97
CA SER A 87 5.68 -17.59 -14.29
C SER A 87 5.73 -16.19 -13.66
N MET A 88 5.03 -15.21 -14.22
CA MET A 88 4.95 -13.84 -13.69
C MET A 88 4.07 -13.70 -12.43
N ARG A 89 3.34 -14.76 -12.05
CA ARG A 89 2.36 -14.71 -10.93
C ARG A 89 2.97 -14.29 -9.61
N PHE A 90 4.20 -14.72 -9.32
CA PHE A 90 4.90 -14.32 -8.11
C PHE A 90 5.14 -12.79 -8.07
N GLY A 91 5.72 -12.23 -9.15
CA GLY A 91 5.97 -10.80 -9.26
C GLY A 91 4.69 -9.96 -9.19
N ILE A 92 3.59 -10.45 -9.77
CA ILE A 92 2.29 -9.77 -9.71
C ILE A 92 1.70 -9.79 -8.30
N ARG A 93 1.81 -10.91 -7.57
CA ARG A 93 1.39 -10.98 -6.17
C ARG A 93 2.22 -10.03 -5.30
N GLN A 94 3.53 -9.97 -5.51
CA GLN A 94 4.40 -9.02 -4.83
C GLN A 94 4.01 -7.58 -5.15
N GLN A 95 3.78 -7.24 -6.42
CA GLN A 95 3.37 -5.89 -6.82
C GLN A 95 2.03 -5.48 -6.19
N ARG A 96 1.08 -6.41 -6.10
CA ARG A 96 -0.19 -6.17 -5.40
C ARG A 96 0.05 -5.87 -3.92
N ASN A 97 0.95 -6.59 -3.27
CA ASN A 97 1.32 -6.35 -1.88
C ASN A 97 2.02 -5.00 -1.71
N ASN A 98 2.89 -4.60 -2.63
CA ASN A 98 3.56 -3.30 -2.62
C ASN A 98 2.53 -2.16 -2.72
N VAL A 99 1.58 -2.24 -3.65
CA VAL A 99 0.49 -1.25 -3.78
C VAL A 99 -0.34 -1.17 -2.50
N ALA A 100 -0.67 -2.33 -1.90
CA ALA A 100 -1.37 -2.37 -0.62
C ALA A 100 -0.54 -1.75 0.52
N GLY A 101 0.77 -1.97 0.53
CA GLY A 101 1.72 -1.37 1.46
C GLY A 101 1.75 0.15 1.34
N CYS A 102 1.88 0.70 0.13
CA CYS A 102 1.84 2.14 -0.12
C CYS A 102 0.50 2.75 0.33
N LEU A 103 -0.63 2.08 0.07
CA LEU A 103 -1.94 2.54 0.53
C LEU A 103 -2.06 2.57 2.06
N ARG A 104 -1.43 1.61 2.74
CA ARG A 104 -1.37 1.57 4.22
C ARG A 104 -0.54 2.73 4.77
N ILE A 105 0.65 2.99 4.20
CA ILE A 105 1.50 4.12 4.59
C ILE A 105 0.75 5.44 4.40
N LEU A 106 0.08 5.60 3.26
CA LEU A 106 -0.71 6.81 2.99
C LEU A 106 -1.85 7.00 4.00
N LYS A 107 -2.51 5.91 4.41
CA LYS A 107 -3.54 5.94 5.45
C LYS A 107 -2.97 6.32 6.81
N GLU A 108 -1.81 5.79 7.17
CA GLU A 108 -1.13 6.12 8.41
C GLU A 108 -0.70 7.59 8.43
N LEU A 109 -0.16 8.10 7.32
CA LEU A 109 0.17 9.51 7.17
C LEU A 109 -1.08 10.41 7.34
N ASP A 110 -2.19 10.07 6.68
CA ASP A 110 -3.46 10.80 6.84
C ASP A 110 -3.93 10.84 8.30
N GLN A 111 -3.80 9.72 9.02
CA GLN A 111 -4.13 9.65 10.45
C GLN A 111 -3.20 10.50 11.32
N ARG A 112 -1.88 10.41 11.10
CA ARG A 112 -0.89 11.20 11.83
C ARG A 112 -1.08 12.69 11.61
N VAL A 113 -1.34 13.10 10.36
CA VAL A 113 -1.63 14.49 10.03
C VAL A 113 -2.90 14.97 10.74
N LYS A 114 -4.00 14.21 10.69
CA LYS A 114 -5.24 14.58 11.42
C LYS A 114 -5.01 14.71 12.93
N SER A 115 -4.34 13.74 13.53
CA SER A 115 -4.02 13.78 14.97
C SER A 115 -3.14 14.97 15.33
N ASN A 116 -2.15 15.30 14.48
CA ASN A 116 -1.29 16.47 14.69
C ASN A 116 -2.10 17.77 14.65
N PHE A 117 -3.00 17.91 13.68
CA PHE A 117 -3.88 19.07 13.56
C PHE A 117 -4.79 19.24 14.77
N GLU A 118 -5.42 18.17 15.24
CA GLU A 118 -6.23 18.18 16.45
C GLU A 118 -5.42 18.54 17.71
N SER A 119 -4.19 18.03 17.79
CA SER A 119 -3.27 18.35 18.90
C SER A 119 -2.86 19.81 18.88
N MET A 120 -2.47 20.35 17.72
CA MET A 120 -2.12 21.76 17.54
C MET A 120 -3.31 22.66 17.88
N ALA A 121 -4.52 22.30 17.44
CA ALA A 121 -5.74 23.04 17.77
C ALA A 121 -5.97 23.11 19.28
N LYS A 122 -5.86 21.97 19.97
CA LYS A 122 -5.99 21.92 21.44
C LYS A 122 -4.93 22.75 22.14
N GLN A 123 -3.67 22.68 21.70
CA GLN A 123 -2.60 23.47 22.29
C GLN A 123 -2.84 24.97 22.10
N MET A 124 -3.22 25.39 20.90
CA MET A 124 -3.53 26.79 20.63
C MET A 124 -4.76 27.26 21.43
N ASP A 125 -5.80 26.44 21.55
CA ASP A 125 -6.97 26.74 22.38
C ASP A 125 -6.58 26.89 23.85
N MET A 126 -5.73 26.01 24.38
CA MET A 126 -5.19 26.13 25.74
C MET A 126 -4.45 27.46 25.93
N VAL A 127 -3.52 27.80 25.04
CA VAL A 127 -2.77 29.07 25.10
C VAL A 127 -3.71 30.27 25.02
N MET A 128 -4.65 30.28 24.07
CA MET A 128 -5.57 31.39 23.88
C MET A 128 -6.56 31.52 25.05
N SER A 129 -7.02 30.41 25.62
CA SER A 129 -7.91 30.41 26.78
C SER A 129 -7.26 30.92 28.07
N SER A 130 -5.93 30.89 28.14
CA SER A 130 -5.16 31.40 29.29
C SER A 130 -5.07 32.93 29.34
N ILE A 131 -5.40 33.62 28.23
CA ILE A 131 -5.30 35.08 28.10
C ILE A 131 -6.67 35.70 27.81
N SER A 132 -6.87 36.94 28.25
CA SER A 132 -8.15 37.64 28.06
C SER A 132 -8.42 37.95 26.57
N PRO A 133 -9.69 38.06 26.15
CA PRO A 133 -10.03 38.37 24.75
C PRO A 133 -9.41 39.67 24.21
N VAL A 134 -9.16 40.66 25.08
CA VAL A 134 -8.47 41.91 24.70
C VAL A 134 -6.98 41.66 24.46
N GLN A 135 -6.34 40.80 25.25
CA GLN A 135 -4.95 40.39 25.04
C GLN A 135 -4.80 39.54 23.77
N GLN A 136 -5.73 38.62 23.51
CA GLN A 136 -5.78 37.86 22.25
C GLN A 136 -5.79 38.78 21.03
N ALA A 137 -6.68 39.80 21.03
CA ALA A 137 -6.75 40.76 19.94
C ALA A 137 -5.47 41.61 19.80
N LYS A 138 -4.85 42.02 20.92
CA LYS A 138 -3.57 42.74 20.89
C LYS A 138 -2.43 41.87 20.35
N PHE A 139 -2.39 40.59 20.70
CA PHE A 139 -1.41 39.64 20.22
C PHE A 139 -1.51 39.42 18.70
N LEU A 140 -2.72 39.19 18.19
CA LEU A 140 -2.96 39.03 16.75
C LEU A 140 -2.59 40.29 15.96
N LEU A 141 -2.99 41.48 16.45
CA LEU A 141 -2.61 42.76 15.84
C LEU A 141 -1.10 43.01 15.89
N TRP A 142 -0.41 42.52 16.92
CA TRP A 142 1.03 42.62 17.01
C TRP A 142 1.72 41.72 15.98
N ILE A 143 1.28 40.48 15.80
CA ILE A 143 1.78 39.58 14.75
C ILE A 143 1.63 40.23 13.37
N GLU A 144 0.44 40.78 13.09
CA GLU A 144 0.16 41.43 11.79
C GLU A 144 1.10 42.60 11.50
N ARG A 145 1.45 43.38 12.54
CA ARG A 145 2.30 44.57 12.43
C ARG A 145 3.80 44.28 12.44
N ASN A 146 4.22 43.12 12.94
CA ASN A 146 5.65 42.79 13.15
C ASN A 146 6.09 41.61 12.27
N GLN A 147 5.82 41.69 10.97
CA GLN A 147 6.12 40.63 9.99
C GLN A 147 7.62 40.25 9.93
N ALA A 148 8.52 41.19 10.24
CA ALA A 148 9.97 40.91 10.30
C ALA A 148 10.32 39.89 11.40
N CYS A 149 9.63 39.94 12.55
CA CYS A 149 9.79 38.95 13.60
C CYS A 149 9.24 37.59 13.17
N SER A 150 8.11 37.55 12.45
CA SER A 150 7.56 36.31 11.89
C SER A 150 8.53 35.64 10.90
N PHE A 151 9.21 36.42 10.06
CA PHE A 151 10.22 35.89 9.13
C PHE A 151 11.43 35.31 9.87
N MET A 152 11.91 36.00 10.91
CA MET A 152 13.00 35.50 11.75
C MET A 152 12.62 34.20 12.48
N LEU A 153 11.41 34.14 13.04
CA LEU A 153 10.88 32.93 13.69
C LEU A 153 10.80 31.76 12.72
N ASN A 154 10.35 31.98 11.49
CA ASN A 154 10.33 30.94 10.47
C ASN A 154 11.73 30.39 10.17
N ASN A 155 12.74 31.26 10.10
CA ASN A 155 14.12 30.83 9.86
C ASN A 155 14.68 30.02 11.03
N MET A 156 14.43 30.45 12.27
CA MET A 156 14.85 29.70 13.47
C MET A 156 14.15 28.34 13.54
N TRP A 157 12.85 28.30 13.22
CA TRP A 157 12.07 27.07 13.19
C TRP A 157 12.59 26.07 12.15
N ASN A 158 12.91 26.55 10.94
CA ASN A 158 13.46 25.69 9.89
C ASN A 158 14.87 25.17 10.23
N GLN A 159 15.69 25.96 10.92
CA GLN A 159 17.00 25.52 11.41
C GLN A 159 16.86 24.37 12.42
N SER A 160 15.96 24.49 13.41
CA SER A 160 15.74 23.41 14.37
C SER A 160 15.25 22.11 13.72
N LEU A 161 14.40 22.20 12.69
CA LEU A 161 13.95 21.02 11.94
C LEU A 161 15.11 20.33 11.21
N SER A 162 16.02 21.11 10.61
CA SER A 162 17.18 20.55 9.90
C SER A 162 18.16 19.85 10.84
N GLU A 163 18.30 20.32 12.07
CA GLU A 163 19.16 19.71 13.10
C GLU A 163 18.56 18.39 13.62
N GLU A 164 17.24 18.32 13.80
CA GLU A 164 16.53 17.10 14.19
C GLU A 164 16.54 16.04 13.08
N GLU A 165 16.39 16.44 11.81
CA GLU A 165 16.50 15.53 10.66
C GLU A 165 17.93 14.98 10.51
N ALA A 166 18.95 15.80 10.76
CA ALA A 166 20.34 15.36 10.74
C ALA A 166 20.64 14.36 11.86
N ALA A 167 20.10 14.56 13.06
CA ALA A 167 20.30 13.65 14.20
C ALA A 167 19.63 12.28 14.01
N ASN A 168 18.48 12.23 13.33
CA ASN A 168 17.74 10.98 13.10
C ASN A 168 18.33 10.11 11.97
N ASN A 169 19.08 10.71 11.03
CA ASN A 169 19.71 9.97 9.91
C ASN A 169 21.04 9.29 10.27
N VAL A 170 21.60 9.50 11.48
CA VAL A 170 22.89 8.91 11.91
C VAL A 170 22.77 7.44 12.33
N THR A 171 21.57 6.82 12.30
CA THR A 171 21.34 5.46 12.84
C THR A 171 21.20 4.34 11.82
N ASP A 172 21.27 4.60 10.50
CA ASP A 172 20.97 3.59 9.47
C ASP A 172 22.17 3.21 8.55
N GLU A 173 23.38 3.72 8.79
CA GLU A 173 24.57 3.39 7.98
C GLU A 173 25.49 2.28 8.54
N ASP A 174 25.26 1.78 9.77
CA ASP A 174 26.13 0.74 10.39
C ASP A 174 25.67 -0.72 10.14
N LEU A 175 24.72 -0.96 9.23
CA LEU A 175 24.20 -2.31 8.94
C LEU A 175 24.46 -2.81 7.50
N ALA A 176 25.17 -2.05 6.68
CA ALA A 176 25.47 -2.43 5.29
C ALA A 176 26.81 -3.15 5.09
N ASP A 177 27.54 -3.49 6.16
CA ASP A 177 28.85 -4.14 6.08
C ASP A 177 28.78 -5.62 6.51
N SER A 178 27.93 -6.42 5.85
CA SER A 178 28.04 -7.90 5.85
C SER A 178 27.14 -8.60 4.83
N VAL A 179 27.36 -8.38 3.54
CA VAL A 179 27.15 -9.45 2.55
C VAL A 179 28.43 -9.60 1.75
N SER A 180 29.24 -10.56 2.18
CA SER A 180 30.41 -11.04 1.47
C SER A 180 30.08 -11.39 0.02
N THR A 181 30.66 -10.64 -0.90
CA THR A 181 30.74 -11.03 -2.31
C THR A 181 31.87 -12.05 -2.45
N ASN A 182 31.59 -13.33 -2.17
CA ASN A 182 32.46 -14.42 -2.59
C ASN A 182 32.23 -14.72 -4.08
N GLY A 183 33.29 -14.74 -4.89
CA GLY A 183 33.26 -15.45 -6.18
C GLY A 183 34.09 -14.82 -7.30
N MET A 184 35.40 -14.96 -7.19
CA MET A 184 36.45 -14.70 -8.18
C MET A 184 36.22 -15.38 -9.56
N SER A 185 36.62 -14.67 -10.64
CA SER A 185 37.29 -15.18 -11.88
C SER A 185 36.55 -16.16 -12.79
N ASP A 186 36.81 -16.29 -14.10
CA ASP A 186 37.50 -15.58 -15.19
C ASP A 186 37.27 -16.46 -16.44
N ASP A 187 37.58 -15.92 -17.61
CA ASP A 187 37.85 -16.56 -18.90
C ASP A 187 36.71 -16.89 -19.87
N GLY A 188 36.96 -16.48 -21.11
CA GLY A 188 36.04 -16.53 -22.24
C GLY A 188 36.42 -17.50 -23.37
N LYS A 189 35.72 -17.28 -24.48
CA LYS A 189 35.84 -17.88 -25.84
C LYS A 189 35.46 -19.35 -25.99
N GLY A 190 34.62 -19.63 -26.99
CA GLY A 190 34.63 -20.93 -27.67
C GLY A 190 33.28 -21.39 -28.22
N SER A 191 33.12 -21.25 -29.53
CA SER A 191 32.06 -21.80 -30.38
C SER A 191 32.04 -23.34 -30.41
N VAL A 192 30.86 -23.90 -30.77
CA VAL A 192 30.59 -25.08 -31.62
C VAL A 192 29.64 -26.12 -31.00
N SER A 193 28.61 -26.42 -31.81
CA SER A 193 27.60 -27.46 -31.78
C SER A 193 28.10 -28.88 -31.45
N THR A 194 27.21 -29.77 -30.98
CA THR A 194 26.73 -30.98 -31.69
C THR A 194 25.81 -31.82 -30.79
N SER A 195 24.75 -32.32 -31.40
CA SER A 195 23.78 -33.34 -30.99
C SER A 195 24.37 -34.54 -30.24
N ASN A 196 23.61 -35.17 -29.32
CA ASN A 196 23.00 -36.49 -29.59
C ASN A 196 22.03 -36.95 -28.48
N SER A 197 21.17 -37.85 -28.93
CA SER A 197 20.06 -38.62 -28.35
C SER A 197 20.41 -39.74 -27.34
N GLY A 198 19.37 -40.25 -26.66
CA GLY A 198 19.29 -41.55 -25.95
C GLY A 198 18.55 -41.40 -24.62
N GLU A 199 17.28 -41.83 -24.48
CA GLU A 199 16.85 -43.15 -23.95
C GLU A 199 17.29 -43.33 -22.46
N ASP A 200 16.48 -43.70 -21.46
CA ASP A 200 15.30 -44.56 -21.46
C ASP A 200 14.63 -44.62 -20.06
N SER A 201 13.33 -44.93 -20.05
CA SER A 201 12.60 -45.83 -19.12
C SER A 201 12.31 -45.51 -17.62
N TYR A 202 10.99 -45.43 -17.37
CA TYR A 202 10.15 -46.08 -16.33
C TYR A 202 10.58 -46.20 -14.86
N THR A 203 9.72 -45.70 -13.94
CA THR A 203 8.99 -46.60 -13.02
C THR A 203 7.72 -45.98 -12.44
N THR A 204 6.60 -46.63 -12.72
CA THR A 204 5.25 -46.41 -12.17
C THR A 204 5.15 -47.07 -10.79
N ARG A 205 4.47 -46.44 -9.81
CA ARG A 205 4.02 -47.15 -8.61
C ARG A 205 2.57 -46.83 -8.29
N GLU A 206 1.74 -47.85 -8.46
CA GLU A 206 0.35 -47.95 -8.05
C GLU A 206 0.21 -47.92 -6.52
N VAL A 207 -0.83 -47.25 -6.00
CA VAL A 207 -1.45 -47.63 -4.73
C VAL A 207 -2.97 -47.63 -4.91
N LYS A 208 -3.55 -48.73 -4.42
CA LYS A 208 -4.93 -49.21 -4.58
C LYS A 208 -5.98 -48.35 -3.89
N LYS A 209 -7.19 -48.46 -4.45
CA LYS A 209 -8.51 -48.10 -3.90
C LYS A 209 -8.80 -48.84 -2.60
N GLU A 210 -9.52 -48.17 -1.70
CA GLU A 210 -10.56 -48.79 -0.86
C GLU A 210 -11.70 -47.79 -0.67
N ALA A 211 -12.93 -48.32 -0.67
CA ALA A 211 -14.19 -47.58 -0.75
C ALA A 211 -15.07 -47.90 0.48
N ASN A 212 -15.64 -46.84 1.07
CA ASN A 212 -16.97 -46.66 1.72
C ASN A 212 -17.49 -47.69 2.77
N PRO A 213 -18.40 -47.34 3.73
CA PRO A 213 -19.66 -46.61 3.46
C PRO A 213 -20.19 -45.61 4.53
N ALA A 214 -21.05 -44.73 4.02
CA ALA A 214 -22.30 -44.08 4.48
C ALA A 214 -22.81 -44.09 5.95
N GLU A 215 -23.69 -43.08 6.17
CA GLU A 215 -24.69 -42.86 7.25
C GLU A 215 -24.14 -42.24 8.54
N ASP A 216 -24.69 -41.19 9.16
CA ASP A 216 -26.09 -40.83 9.34
C ASP A 216 -26.22 -39.34 9.73
N THR A 217 -27.31 -38.69 9.33
CA THR A 217 -27.69 -37.32 9.71
C THR A 217 -29.08 -37.36 10.34
N PRO A 218 -29.30 -36.66 11.47
CA PRO A 218 -30.62 -36.14 11.77
C PRO A 218 -30.67 -34.61 11.81
N LYS A 219 -31.67 -34.09 11.09
CA LYS A 219 -32.20 -32.73 11.12
C LYS A 219 -32.76 -32.40 12.51
N VAL A 220 -32.55 -31.17 12.99
CA VAL A 220 -33.44 -30.52 13.96
C VAL A 220 -33.82 -29.12 13.44
N LYS A 221 -35.13 -28.85 13.48
CA LYS A 221 -35.87 -27.68 12.99
C LYS A 221 -35.68 -26.43 13.90
N PRO A 222 -36.06 -25.23 13.41
CA PRO A 222 -35.89 -23.97 14.12
C PRO A 222 -37.01 -23.73 15.14
N GLU A 223 -36.67 -23.11 16.27
CA GLU A 223 -37.64 -22.68 17.29
C GLU A 223 -37.77 -21.15 17.26
N ILE A 224 -39.02 -20.72 17.09
CA ILE A 224 -39.52 -19.36 17.16
C ILE A 224 -40.07 -19.17 18.57
N GLN A 225 -39.60 -18.18 19.33
CA GLN A 225 -40.33 -17.60 20.47
C GLN A 225 -40.03 -16.09 20.47
N GLN A 226 -41.02 -15.30 20.04
CA GLN A 226 -41.91 -14.42 20.83
C GLN A 226 -41.32 -13.03 21.05
#